data_AF-X0X8I9-F1
#
_entry.id   AF-X0X8I9-F1
#
_cell.length_a   1.000
_cell.length_b   1.000
_cell.length_c   1.000
_cell.angle_alpha   90.00
_cell.angle_beta   90.00
_cell.angle_gamma   90.00
#
_symmetry.space_group_name_H-M   'P 1'
#
loop_
_entity.id
_entity.type
_entity.pdbx_description
1 polymer ?
#
loop_
_entity_poly.entity_id
_entity_poly.type
_entity_poly.pdbx_seq_one_letter_code
_entity_poly.pdbx_strand_id
1 'polypeptide(L)'
;MSKTERRPRLTAARKFELYLATRLADAPLGEILRQYGVHLDDLRAIERVVESSALAGLKAQSRHGRQPTDLSPERVQQLEQELAEKTRALAELGVSFALLEKKDRAESRSRSQ
;
A
#
# COMPACT_ATOMS: atom_id res chain seq x y z
N MET A 1 44.81 4.66 10.62
CA MET A 1 43.46 5.17 10.94
C MET A 1 42.52 4.81 9.80
N SER A 2 41.95 3.60 9.81
CA SER A 2 41.02 3.15 8.76
C SER A 2 39.66 3.80 9.01
N LYS A 3 39.34 4.81 8.20
CA LYS A 3 38.03 5.44 8.15
C LYS A 3 37.03 4.34 7.78
N THR A 4 36.31 3.80 8.76
CA THR A 4 35.19 2.89 8.51
C THR A 4 34.20 3.66 7.66
N GLU A 5 34.28 3.50 6.34
CA GLU A 5 33.35 4.12 5.40
C GLU A 5 31.96 3.60 5.76
N ARG A 6 31.20 4.46 6.45
CA ARG A 6 29.82 4.16 6.80
C ARG A 6 29.10 3.89 5.50
N ARG A 7 28.63 2.65 5.32
CA ARG A 7 27.87 2.25 4.14
C ARG A 7 26.75 3.26 3.95
N PRO A 8 26.71 3.96 2.80
CA PRO A 8 25.70 4.97 2.54
C PRO A 8 24.31 4.36 2.67
N ARG A 9 23.38 5.12 3.26
CA ARG A 9 22.00 4.67 3.48
C ARG A 9 21.36 4.30 2.14
N LEU A 10 20.64 3.19 2.11
CA LEU A 10 19.92 2.72 0.93
C LEU A 10 18.62 3.52 0.75
N THR A 11 18.77 4.74 0.23
CA THR A 11 17.65 5.64 -0.11
C THR A 11 16.84 5.11 -1.29
N ALA A 12 15.63 5.63 -1.50
CA ALA A 12 14.80 5.25 -2.65
C ALA A 12 15.52 5.47 -3.99
N ALA A 13 16.22 6.60 -4.15
CA ALA A 13 17.04 6.88 -5.33
C ALA A 13 18.12 5.82 -5.55
N ARG A 14 18.83 5.42 -4.49
CA ARG A 14 19.88 4.41 -4.56
C ARG A 14 19.37 3.00 -4.87
N LYS A 15 18.14 2.66 -4.42
CA LYS A 15 17.46 1.41 -4.82
C LYS A 15 17.12 1.42 -6.31
N PHE A 16 16.72 2.56 -6.85
CA PHE A 16 16.44 2.71 -8.27
C PHE A 16 17.72 2.65 -9.12
N GLU A 17 18.82 3.27 -8.68
CA GLU A 17 20.14 3.13 -9.30
C GLU A 17 20.60 1.65 -9.33
N LEU A 18 20.45 0.94 -8.21
CA LEU A 18 20.73 -0.49 -8.13
C LEU A 18 19.93 -1.29 -9.17
N TYR A 19 18.62 -1.03 -9.26
CA TYR A 19 17.74 -1.68 -10.25
C TYR A 19 18.21 -1.43 -11.68
N LEU A 20 18.60 -0.20 -12.03
CA LEU A 20 19.10 0.10 -13.38
C LEU A 20 20.43 -0.61 -13.67
N ALA A 21 21.34 -0.63 -12.69
CA ALA A 21 22.64 -1.27 -12.83
C ALA A 21 22.55 -2.78 -13.08
N THR A 22 21.54 -3.46 -12.53
CA THR A 22 21.34 -4.90 -12.71
C THR A 22 20.59 -5.28 -14.00
N ARG A 23 20.04 -4.31 -14.74
CA ARG A 23 19.29 -4.55 -15.99
C ARG A 23 20.16 -4.49 -17.25
N LEU A 24 21.45 -4.16 -17.12
CA LEU A 24 22.42 -4.24 -18.23
C LEU A 24 22.70 -5.72 -18.55
N ALA A 25 22.79 -6.07 -19.84
CA ALA A 25 22.91 -7.46 -20.30
C ALA A 25 24.12 -8.20 -19.70
N ASP A 26 25.24 -7.49 -19.50
CA ASP A 26 26.50 -8.04 -18.96
C ASP A 26 26.79 -7.55 -17.53
N ALA A 27 25.76 -7.20 -16.75
CA ALA A 27 25.94 -6.66 -15.40
C ALA A 27 26.58 -7.71 -14.45
N PRO A 28 27.70 -7.38 -13.77
CA PRO A 28 28.28 -8.26 -12.75
C PRO A 28 27.44 -8.20 -11.46
N LEU A 29 26.35 -8.96 -11.43
CA LEU A 29 25.33 -8.92 -10.38
C LEU A 29 25.91 -9.07 -8.97
N GLY A 30 26.86 -10.00 -8.79
CA GLY A 30 27.47 -10.25 -7.49
C GLY A 30 28.33 -9.09 -6.97
N GLU A 31 29.03 -8.38 -7.86
CA GLU A 31 29.85 -7.21 -7.50
C GLU A 31 28.98 -6.01 -7.17
N ILE A 32 27.96 -5.77 -7.98
CA ILE A 32 26.98 -4.71 -7.77
C ILE A 32 26.30 -4.90 -6.41
N LEU A 33 25.78 -6.10 -6.11
CA LEU A 33 25.13 -6.37 -4.82
C LEU A 33 26.06 -6.14 -3.62
N ARG A 34 27.35 -6.48 -3.75
CA ARG A 34 28.36 -6.24 -2.70
C ARG A 34 28.66 -4.76 -2.50
N GLN A 35 28.76 -3.99 -3.58
CA GLN A 35 29.00 -2.54 -3.54
C GLN A 35 27.84 -1.81 -2.86
N TYR A 36 26.61 -2.25 -3.10
CA TYR A 36 25.41 -1.69 -2.50
C TYR A 36 25.10 -2.29 -1.12
N GLY A 37 25.70 -3.42 -0.77
CA GLY A 37 25.50 -4.12 0.50
C GLY A 37 24.11 -4.76 0.61
N VAL A 38 23.56 -5.25 -0.50
CA VAL A 38 22.18 -5.73 -0.64
C VAL A 38 22.19 -7.21 -1.02
N HIS A 39 21.26 -8.01 -0.50
CA HIS A 39 21.14 -9.42 -0.86
C HIS A 39 20.26 -9.63 -2.10
N LEU A 40 20.33 -10.82 -2.69
CA LEU A 40 19.53 -11.16 -3.88
C LEU A 40 18.02 -11.07 -3.60
N ASP A 41 17.58 -11.44 -2.40
CA ASP A 41 16.16 -11.35 -2.03
C ASP A 41 15.67 -9.91 -1.90
N ASP A 42 16.52 -9.02 -1.39
CA ASP A 42 16.26 -7.59 -1.35
C ASP A 42 16.19 -7.00 -2.76
N LEU A 43 17.09 -7.43 -3.67
CA LEU A 43 17.03 -7.03 -5.08
C LEU A 43 15.70 -7.44 -5.71
N ARG A 44 15.27 -8.70 -5.52
CA ARG A 44 13.97 -9.18 -6.01
C ARG A 44 12.81 -8.37 -5.44
N ALA A 45 12.89 -7.96 -4.17
CA ALA A 45 11.87 -7.09 -3.58
C ALA A 45 11.87 -5.70 -4.23
N ILE A 46 13.04 -5.11 -4.49
CA ILE A 46 13.20 -3.84 -5.19
C ILE A 46 12.63 -3.95 -6.61
N GLU A 47 12.96 -5.00 -7.36
CA GLU A 47 12.46 -5.24 -8.72
C GLU A 47 10.93 -5.27 -8.75
N ARG A 48 10.30 -6.05 -7.86
CA ARG A 48 8.84 -6.12 -7.78
C ARG A 48 8.20 -4.75 -7.52
N VAL A 49 8.78 -3.97 -6.61
CA VAL A 49 8.27 -2.63 -6.27
C VAL A 49 8.44 -1.68 -7.45
N VAL A 50 9.61 -1.65 -8.10
CA VAL A 50 9.86 -0.78 -9.24
C VAL A 50 8.94 -1.12 -10.40
N GLU A 51 8.78 -2.40 -10.74
CA GLU A 51 7.94 -2.85 -11.85
C GLU A 51 6.45 -2.60 -11.60
N SER A 52 5.95 -2.96 -10.42
CA SER A 52 4.55 -2.70 -10.06
C SER A 52 4.23 -1.21 -10.04
N SER A 53 5.13 -0.37 -9.49
CA SER A 53 4.95 1.08 -9.44
C SER A 53 5.03 1.71 -10.84
N ALA A 54 5.97 1.27 -11.69
CA ALA A 54 6.09 1.75 -13.05
C ALA A 54 4.85 1.40 -13.88
N LEU A 55 4.37 0.15 -13.80
CA LEU A 55 3.14 -0.27 -14.48
C LEU A 55 1.90 0.48 -13.97
N ALA A 56 1.81 0.70 -12.66
CA ALA A 56 0.72 1.49 -12.07
C ALA A 56 0.78 2.94 -12.55
N GLY A 57 1.96 3.57 -12.53
CA GLY A 57 2.19 4.93 -13.00
C GLY A 57 1.85 5.10 -14.48
N LEU A 58 2.31 4.18 -15.34
CA LEU A 58 2.01 4.21 -16.78
C LEU A 58 0.51 4.00 -17.06
N LYS A 59 -0.17 3.11 -16.31
CA LYS A 59 -1.63 2.94 -16.39
C LYS A 59 -2.38 4.19 -15.94
N ALA A 60 -1.92 4.84 -14.88
CA ALA A 60 -2.50 6.08 -14.38
C ALA A 60 -2.32 7.22 -15.39
N GLN A 61 -1.12 7.34 -15.99
CA GLN A 61 -0.84 8.31 -17.06
C GLN A 61 -1.71 8.07 -18.30
N SER A 62 -1.89 6.82 -18.73
CA SER A 62 -2.74 6.46 -19.87
C SER A 62 -4.21 6.79 -19.64
N ARG A 63 -4.67 6.78 -18.38
CA ARG A 63 -6.03 7.17 -17.98
C ARG A 63 -6.13 8.67 -17.71
N HIS A 64 -5.68 9.50 -18.65
CA HIS A 64 -5.78 10.97 -18.61
C HIS A 64 -7.12 11.41 -18.02
N GLY A 65 -7.12 11.77 -16.73
CA GLY A 65 -8.27 12.36 -16.03
C GLY A 65 -8.81 11.67 -14.77
N ARG A 66 -8.37 10.47 -14.35
CA ARG A 66 -9.04 9.80 -13.20
C ARG A 66 -8.16 8.99 -12.23
N GLN A 67 -7.01 9.52 -11.82
CA GLN A 67 -6.38 9.00 -10.61
C GLN A 67 -5.69 10.11 -9.82
N PRO A 68 -6.10 10.36 -8.55
CA PRO A 68 -5.35 11.23 -7.67
C PRO A 68 -3.98 10.59 -7.47
N THR A 69 -2.96 11.15 -8.12
CA THR A 69 -1.61 10.58 -8.12
C THR A 69 -0.84 10.97 -6.85
N ASP A 70 -1.36 11.94 -6.11
CA ASP A 70 -0.81 12.41 -4.84
C ASP A 70 -1.81 12.12 -3.69
N LEU A 71 -1.86 10.87 -3.23
CA LEU A 71 -2.40 10.60 -1.90
C LEU A 71 -1.27 10.78 -0.91
N SER A 72 -1.23 11.93 -0.23
CA SER A 72 -0.28 12.14 0.86
C SER A 72 -0.51 11.08 1.94
N PRO A 73 0.54 10.70 2.71
CA PRO A 73 0.38 9.79 3.85
C PRO A 73 -0.71 10.27 4.83
N GLU A 74 -0.82 11.58 5.01
CA GLU A 74 -1.86 12.21 5.82
C GLU A 74 -3.26 11.97 5.25
N ARG A 75 -3.44 12.03 3.93
CA ARG A 75 -4.74 11.75 3.30
C ARG A 75 -5.13 10.29 3.41
N VAL A 76 -4.16 9.38 3.32
CA VAL A 76 -4.39 7.94 3.56
C VAL A 76 -4.87 7.73 4.99
N GLN A 77 -4.18 8.31 5.98
CA GLN A 77 -4.55 8.19 7.38
C GLN A 77 -5.94 8.78 7.69
N GLN A 78 -6.29 9.92 7.08
CA GLN A 78 -7.63 10.49 7.18
C GLN A 78 -8.69 9.57 6.59
N LEU A 79 -8.44 8.99 5.41
CA LEU A 79 -9.38 8.06 4.79
C LEU A 79 -9.57 6.80 5.63
N GLU A 80 -8.53 6.30 6.27
CA GLU A 80 -8.61 5.17 7.20
C GLU A 80 -9.48 5.50 8.43
N GLN A 81 -9.33 6.71 8.99
CA GLN A 81 -10.18 7.18 10.09
C GLN A 81 -11.64 7.32 9.67
N GLU A 82 -11.90 7.98 8.53
CA GLU A 82 -13.26 8.13 7.98
C GLU A 82 -13.90 6.75 7.74
N LEU A 83 -13.14 5.77 7.28
CA LEU A 83 -13.63 4.41 7.03
C LEU A 83 -13.97 3.70 8.34
N ALA A 84 -13.12 3.81 9.36
CA ALA A 84 -13.36 3.24 10.67
C ALA A 84 -14.64 3.83 11.32
N GLU A 85 -14.80 5.15 11.26
CA GLU A 85 -15.99 5.84 11.79
C GLU A 85 -17.27 5.39 11.08
N LYS A 86 -17.26 5.34 9.74
CA LYS A 86 -18.41 4.88 8.95
C LYS A 86 -18.75 3.42 9.23
N THR A 87 -17.75 2.57 9.39
CA THR A 87 -17.95 1.15 9.71
C THR A 87 -18.61 0.98 11.07
N ARG A 88 -18.17 1.76 12.06
CA ARG A 88 -18.79 1.77 13.40
C ARG A 88 -20.25 2.25 13.34
N ALA A 89 -20.51 3.36 12.66
CA ALA A 89 -21.87 3.89 12.52
C ALA A 89 -22.80 2.88 11.83
N LEU A 90 -22.31 2.18 10.80
CA LEU A 90 -23.07 1.13 10.12
C LEU A 90 -23.37 -0.07 11.05
N ALA A 91 -22.43 -0.46 11.92
CA ALA A 91 -22.67 -1.52 12.89
C ALA A 91 -23.75 -1.13 13.92
N GLU A 92 -23.69 0.10 14.45
CA GLU A 92 -24.69 0.62 15.38
C GLU A 92 -26.08 0.70 14.73
N LEU A 93 -26.16 1.16 13.48
CA LEU A 93 -27.40 1.16 12.70
C LEU A 93 -27.95 -0.26 12.52
N GLY A 94 -27.10 -1.23 12.19
CA GLY A 94 -27.48 -2.63 12.06
C GLY A 94 -28.10 -3.21 13.33
N VAL A 95 -27.56 -2.87 14.51
CA VAL A 95 -28.14 -3.28 15.80
C VAL A 95 -29.51 -2.64 16.01
N SER A 96 -29.64 -1.33 15.80
CA SER A 96 -30.93 -0.64 15.96
C SER A 96 -32.01 -1.19 15.02
N PHE A 97 -31.65 -1.51 13.77
CA PHE A 97 -32.55 -2.11 12.80
C PHE A 97 -33.00 -3.51 13.23
N ALA A 98 -32.08 -4.35 13.70
CA ALA A 98 -32.41 -5.69 14.20
C ALA A 98 -33.33 -5.66 15.43
N LEU A 99 -33.12 -4.68 16.34
CA LEU A 99 -34.01 -4.47 17.49
C LEU A 99 -35.41 -4.02 17.05
N LEU A 100 -35.50 -3.13 16.07
CA LEU A 100 -36.77 -2.66 15.52
C LEU A 100 -37.53 -3.80 14.83
N GLU A 101 -36.89 -4.57 13.96
CA GLU A 101 -37.51 -5.75 13.33
C GLU A 101 -38.03 -6.75 14.37
N LYS A 102 -37.25 -7.00 15.44
CA LYS A 102 -37.67 -7.90 16.51
C LYS A 102 -38.92 -7.38 17.22
N LYS A 103 -39.00 -6.07 17.46
CA LYS A 103 -40.17 -5.43 18.08
C LYS A 103 -41.40 -5.52 17.17
N ASP A 104 -41.26 -5.19 15.89
CA ASP A 104 -42.36 -5.23 14.92
C ASP A 104 -42.90 -6.66 14.74
N ARG A 105 -42.02 -7.67 14.72
CA ARG A 105 -42.43 -9.09 14.70
C ARG A 105 -43.16 -9.52 15.97
N ALA A 106 -42.76 -9.00 17.13
CA ALA A 106 -43.43 -9.29 18.40
C ALA A 106 -44.83 -8.64 18.47
N GLU A 107 -44.96 -7.39 18.04
CA GLU A 107 -46.24 -6.68 17.98
C GLU A 107 -47.21 -7.30 16.95
N SER A 108 -46.70 -7.78 15.83
CA SER A 108 -47.53 -8.46 14.82
C SER A 108 -48.10 -9.77 15.34
N ARG A 109 -47.34 -10.51 16.18
CA ARG A 109 -47.77 -11.75 16.83
C ARG A 109 -48.79 -11.51 17.94
N SER A 110 -48.70 -10.40 18.68
CA SER A 110 -49.67 -10.09 19.73
C SER A 110 -51.01 -9.59 19.20
N ARG A 111 -51.05 -8.99 18.00
CA ARG A 111 -52.31 -8.58 17.34
C ARG A 111 -53.05 -9.71 16.63
N SER A 112 -52.43 -10.87 16.48
CA SER A 112 -53.00 -12.05 15.79
C SER A 112 -53.44 -13.16 16.76
N GLN A 113 -53.37 -12.92 18.08
CA GLN A 113 -54.00 -13.72 19.14
C GLN A 113 -55.21 -12.98 19.70
#